data_AF-A0A917K946-F1
#
_entry.id   AF-A0A917K946-F1
#
_cell.length_a   1.000
_cell.length_b   1.000
_cell.length_c   1.000
_cell.angle_alpha   90.00
_cell.angle_beta   90.00
_cell.angle_gamma   90.00
#
_symmetry.space_group_name_H-M   'P 1'
#
loop_
_entity.id
_entity.type
_entity.pdbx_description
1 polymer ?
#
loop_
_entity_poly.entity_id
_entity_poly.type
_entity_poly.pdbx_seq_one_letter_code
_entity_poly.pdbx_strand_id
1 'polypeptide(L)'
;MAASSSAQPRSATAGQVVCGVCGRESRQSPFRPPPPEQAPDLDLRPGEPVRSTMARWLQQCPHCHYTAPSIARAHPGAAAAVSAAPFRALILDAGHPPLARRFLAWAHVLEETGALHAAAEATLHAAWVADDAGKADLAHLWRQEAIALWRSGPPLDAEQTVRIIDALRRAEAWEDAEATAAELTMLSPPEAVGHVIALERRLVAAKDAGRHTVASALPPPARRPHATHRRRDSTTGGGIVGWLKRLFRKG
;
A
#
# COMPACT_ATOMS: atom_id res chain seq x y z
N MET A 1 -39.28 24.78 2.29
CA MET A 1 -37.96 24.77 2.95
C MET A 1 -37.76 23.41 3.56
N ALA A 2 -37.02 22.51 2.90
CA ALA A 2 -36.72 21.19 3.42
C ALA A 2 -35.20 21.10 3.58
N ALA A 3 -34.73 21.16 4.82
CA ALA A 3 -33.33 20.97 5.16
C ALA A 3 -33.00 19.48 5.01
N SER A 4 -32.31 19.12 3.92
CA SER A 4 -31.64 17.84 3.81
C SER A 4 -30.46 17.84 4.79
N SER A 5 -30.68 17.24 5.95
CA SER A 5 -29.63 16.93 6.93
C SER A 5 -28.66 15.92 6.32
N SER A 6 -27.45 16.40 6.03
CA SER A 6 -26.32 15.59 5.58
C SER A 6 -25.79 14.81 6.78
N ALA A 7 -26.09 13.52 6.81
CA ALA A 7 -25.59 12.62 7.85
C ALA A 7 -24.07 12.50 7.72
N GLN A 8 -23.34 13.11 8.66
CA GLN A 8 -21.92 12.85 8.87
C GLN A 8 -21.70 11.37 9.20
N PRO A 9 -20.62 10.73 8.67
CA PRO A 9 -20.30 9.36 9.05
C PRO A 9 -19.92 9.34 10.54
N ARG A 10 -20.77 8.67 11.34
CA ARG A 10 -20.53 8.46 12.77
C ARG A 10 -19.18 7.76 12.95
N SER A 11 -18.27 8.41 13.68
CA SER A 11 -17.04 7.79 14.16
C SER A 11 -17.39 6.49 14.88
N ALA A 12 -16.98 5.35 14.32
CA ALA A 12 -17.18 4.07 14.97
C ALA A 12 -16.36 4.06 16.27
N THR A 13 -17.04 3.92 17.41
CA THR A 13 -16.44 3.95 18.74
C THR A 13 -15.46 2.80 18.93
N ALA A 14 -14.34 3.06 19.62
CA ALA A 14 -13.35 2.02 19.93
C ALA A 14 -14.01 0.86 20.69
N GLY A 15 -13.85 -0.35 20.16
CA GLY A 15 -14.38 -1.59 20.73
C GLY A 15 -13.30 -2.37 21.46
N GLN A 16 -13.72 -3.21 22.42
CA GLN A 16 -12.80 -4.16 23.01
C GLN A 16 -12.55 -5.33 22.06
N VAL A 17 -11.29 -5.75 21.94
CA VAL A 17 -10.86 -6.85 21.06
C VAL A 17 -9.92 -7.76 21.85
N VAL A 18 -10.24 -9.05 21.84
CA VAL A 18 -9.37 -10.11 22.40
C VAL A 18 -8.26 -10.42 21.40
N CYS A 19 -7.01 -10.35 21.86
CA CYS A 19 -5.86 -10.67 21.03
C CYS A 19 -5.79 -12.18 20.76
N GLY A 20 -5.74 -12.58 19.49
CA GLY A 20 -5.62 -13.98 19.07
C GLY A 20 -4.26 -14.62 19.37
N VAL A 21 -3.26 -13.84 19.83
CA VAL A 21 -1.95 -14.36 20.25
C VAL A 21 -1.88 -14.57 21.76
N CYS A 22 -2.15 -13.53 22.56
CA CYS A 22 -1.98 -13.60 24.01
C CYS A 22 -3.29 -13.76 24.81
N GLY A 23 -4.44 -13.75 24.15
CA GLY A 23 -5.76 -13.86 24.78
C GLY A 23 -6.20 -12.64 25.61
N ARG A 24 -5.37 -11.59 25.71
CA ARG A 24 -5.71 -10.39 26.49
C ARG A 24 -6.58 -9.44 25.67
N GLU A 25 -7.53 -8.82 26.36
CA GLU A 25 -8.41 -7.81 25.80
C GLU A 25 -7.73 -6.44 25.76
N SER A 26 -8.03 -5.67 24.71
CA SER A 26 -7.58 -4.27 24.58
C SER A 26 -8.53 -3.47 23.71
N ARG A 27 -8.59 -2.16 23.98
CA ARG A 27 -9.38 -1.24 23.15
C ARG A 27 -8.70 -1.04 21.81
N GLN A 28 -9.43 -1.31 20.74
CA GLN A 28 -9.00 -1.08 19.37
C GLN A 28 -9.98 -0.15 18.67
N SER A 29 -9.47 0.76 17.85
CA SER A 29 -10.33 1.62 17.05
C SER A 29 -10.76 0.87 15.79
N PRO A 30 -12.07 0.70 15.53
CA PRO A 30 -12.50 0.22 14.23
C PRO A 30 -12.04 1.20 13.15
N PHE A 31 -11.69 0.66 12.00
CA PHE A 31 -11.24 1.47 10.86
C PHE A 31 -11.92 1.00 9.58
N ARG A 32 -12.46 1.98 8.87
CA ARG A 32 -12.89 1.85 7.48
C ARG A 32 -12.25 3.03 6.75
N PRO A 33 -11.44 2.78 5.70
CA PRO A 33 -10.82 3.87 4.98
C PRO A 33 -11.90 4.75 4.31
N PRO A 34 -11.75 6.08 4.33
CA PRO A 34 -12.57 6.95 3.48
C PRO A 34 -12.25 6.66 2.00
N PRO A 35 -13.11 7.09 1.05
CA PRO A 35 -12.71 7.07 -0.36
C PRO A 35 -11.51 8.01 -0.59
N PRO A 36 -10.53 7.63 -1.44
CA PRO A 36 -9.45 8.55 -1.82
C PRO A 36 -10.00 9.67 -2.72
N GLU A 37 -9.48 10.88 -2.54
CA GLU A 37 -9.83 12.05 -3.37
C GLU A 37 -8.71 12.42 -4.35
N GLN A 38 -7.49 11.96 -4.07
CA GLN A 38 -6.30 12.20 -4.87
C GLN A 38 -5.78 10.88 -5.46
N ALA A 39 -5.17 10.96 -6.64
CA ALA A 39 -4.52 9.81 -7.25
C ALA A 39 -3.38 9.28 -6.35
N PRO A 40 -3.16 7.96 -6.31
CA PRO A 40 -2.07 7.39 -5.54
C PRO A 40 -0.70 7.68 -6.19
N ASP A 41 0.36 7.54 -5.40
CA ASP A 41 1.74 7.51 -5.87
C ASP A 41 2.01 6.25 -6.71
N LEU A 42 3.15 6.19 -7.38
CA LEU A 42 3.53 5.06 -8.26
C LEU A 42 3.74 3.73 -7.51
N ASP A 43 4.12 3.77 -6.22
CA ASP A 43 4.14 2.60 -5.32
C ASP A 43 2.76 2.23 -4.74
N LEU A 44 1.70 2.93 -5.17
CA LEU A 44 0.32 2.85 -4.68
C LEU A 44 0.08 3.41 -3.29
N ARG A 45 1.00 4.25 -2.80
CA ARG A 45 0.71 5.07 -1.62
C ARG A 45 -0.55 5.92 -1.88
N PRO A 46 -1.58 5.83 -1.03
CA PRO A 46 -2.82 6.56 -1.29
C PRO A 46 -2.60 8.06 -1.13
N GLY A 47 -3.36 8.85 -1.88
CA GLY A 47 -3.49 10.30 -1.65
C GLY A 47 -4.39 10.63 -0.46
N GLU A 48 -4.58 11.93 -0.20
CA GLU A 48 -5.48 12.38 0.87
C GLU A 48 -6.97 12.15 0.54
N PRO A 49 -7.85 12.01 1.56
CA PRO A 49 -7.56 11.97 3.01
C PRO A 49 -7.12 10.59 3.53
N VAL A 50 -6.97 9.59 2.65
CA VAL A 50 -6.70 8.20 3.05
C VAL A 50 -5.30 8.04 3.64
N ARG A 51 -4.30 8.71 3.08
CA ARG A 51 -2.93 8.72 3.62
C ARG A 51 -2.87 9.08 5.09
N SER A 52 -3.55 10.15 5.49
CA SER A 52 -3.61 10.61 6.89
C SER A 52 -4.22 9.59 7.87
N THR A 53 -4.82 8.51 7.37
CA THR A 53 -5.42 7.46 8.20
C THR A 53 -4.51 6.26 8.47
N MET A 54 -3.26 6.24 7.97
CA MET A 54 -2.32 5.11 8.13
C MET A 54 -2.18 4.61 9.58
N ALA A 55 -2.24 5.52 10.56
CA ALA A 55 -2.18 5.19 11.99
C ALA A 55 -3.32 4.25 12.47
N ARG A 56 -4.37 4.06 11.67
CA ARG A 56 -5.55 3.24 11.97
C ARG A 56 -5.62 1.95 11.14
N TRP A 57 -4.70 1.74 10.20
CA TRP A 57 -4.73 0.58 9.29
C TRP A 57 -4.42 -0.73 10.02
N LEU A 58 -3.61 -0.66 11.07
CA LEU A 58 -3.22 -1.80 11.88
C LEU A 58 -3.64 -1.59 13.34
N GLN A 59 -4.21 -2.63 13.92
CA GLN A 59 -4.40 -2.80 15.36
C GLN A 59 -3.11 -3.34 15.97
N GLN A 60 -2.81 -2.94 17.19
CA GLN A 60 -1.67 -3.43 17.95
C GLN A 60 -2.09 -3.81 19.36
N CYS A 61 -1.77 -5.03 19.77
CA CYS A 61 -2.01 -5.47 21.13
C CYS A 61 -1.00 -4.78 22.08
N PRO A 62 -1.44 -4.06 23.12
CA PRO A 62 -0.52 -3.39 24.04
C PRO A 62 0.22 -4.36 24.97
N HIS A 63 -0.20 -5.64 25.03
CA HIS A 63 0.36 -6.62 25.97
C HIS A 63 1.45 -7.50 25.37
N CYS A 64 1.33 -7.86 24.09
CA CYS A 64 2.30 -8.71 23.39
C CYS A 64 2.84 -8.08 22.10
N HIS A 65 2.41 -6.87 21.76
CA HIS A 65 2.79 -6.13 20.56
C HIS A 65 2.40 -6.78 19.22
N TYR A 66 1.70 -7.91 19.23
CA TYR A 66 1.10 -8.49 18.03
C TYR A 66 0.32 -7.42 17.28
N THR A 67 0.65 -7.26 16.00
CA THR A 67 0.10 -6.25 15.14
C THR A 67 -0.48 -6.91 13.92
N ALA A 68 -1.69 -6.52 13.53
CA ALA A 68 -2.37 -6.99 12.33
C ALA A 68 -3.52 -6.04 11.97
N PRO A 69 -4.11 -6.13 10.76
CA PRO A 69 -5.36 -5.43 10.46
C PRO A 69 -6.47 -5.72 11.47
N SER A 70 -6.50 -6.96 12.00
CA SER A 70 -7.32 -7.34 13.15
C SER A 70 -6.54 -8.25 14.08
N ILE A 71 -6.28 -7.80 15.32
CA ILE A 71 -5.53 -8.61 16.29
C ILE A 71 -6.32 -9.82 16.82
N ALA A 72 -7.64 -9.88 16.57
CA ALA A 72 -8.47 -11.04 16.88
C ALA A 72 -8.22 -12.21 15.93
N ARG A 73 -7.72 -11.94 14.72
CA ARG A 73 -7.44 -12.94 13.69
C ARG A 73 -5.94 -13.18 13.64
N ALA A 74 -5.46 -14.14 14.44
CA ALA A 74 -4.05 -14.52 14.45
C ALA A 74 -3.81 -15.75 13.57
N HIS A 75 -2.74 -15.71 12.78
CA HIS A 75 -2.21 -16.92 12.16
C HIS A 75 -1.69 -17.87 13.25
N PRO A 76 -1.81 -19.21 13.12
CA PRO A 76 -1.32 -20.15 14.13
C PRO A 76 0.16 -19.95 14.50
N GLY A 77 0.99 -19.57 13.52
CA GLY A 77 2.41 -19.26 13.71
C GLY A 77 2.72 -17.89 14.35
N ALA A 78 1.72 -17.01 14.54
CA ALA A 78 1.97 -15.65 15.02
C ALA A 78 2.54 -15.60 16.44
N ALA A 79 2.19 -16.57 17.31
CA ALA A 79 2.74 -16.63 18.66
C ALA A 79 4.25 -16.92 18.67
N ALA A 80 4.71 -17.81 17.78
CA ALA A 80 6.12 -18.10 17.61
C ALA A 80 6.87 -16.84 17.12
N ALA A 81 6.37 -16.19 16.08
CA ALA A 81 6.95 -14.95 15.54
C ALA A 81 7.05 -13.84 16.60
N VAL A 82 5.97 -13.57 17.34
CA VAL A 82 5.93 -12.54 18.39
C VAL A 82 6.88 -12.85 19.56
N SER A 83 7.12 -14.13 19.83
CA SER A 83 8.06 -14.56 20.87
C SER A 83 9.51 -14.73 20.37
N ALA A 84 9.78 -14.46 19.10
CA ALA A 84 11.13 -14.53 18.56
C ALA A 84 11.99 -13.33 19.04
N ALA A 85 13.29 -13.53 19.15
CA ALA A 85 14.22 -12.47 19.54
C ALA A 85 14.24 -11.27 18.57
N PRO A 86 14.20 -11.46 17.23
CA PRO A 86 14.12 -10.35 16.28
C PRO A 86 12.89 -9.47 16.49
N PHE A 87 11.73 -10.06 16.74
CA PHE A 87 10.51 -9.29 17.02
C PHE A 87 10.66 -8.42 18.27
N ARG A 88 11.19 -8.98 19.37
CA ARG A 88 11.42 -8.19 20.60
C ARG A 88 12.39 -7.04 20.39
N ALA A 89 13.48 -7.28 19.64
CA ALA A 89 14.44 -6.25 19.31
C ALA A 89 13.78 -5.11 18.52
N LEU A 90 12.98 -5.45 17.49
CA LEU A 90 12.23 -4.48 16.70
C LEU A 90 11.27 -3.63 17.55
N ILE A 91 10.56 -4.23 18.50
CA ILE A 91 9.61 -3.50 19.37
C ILE A 91 10.33 -2.51 20.30
N LEU A 92 11.52 -2.87 20.77
CA LEU A 92 12.30 -2.06 21.70
C LEU A 92 13.16 -1.00 21.00
N ASP A 93 13.31 -1.06 19.68
CA ASP A 93 14.16 -0.14 18.92
C ASP A 93 13.57 1.28 18.88
N ALA A 94 14.12 2.19 19.68
CA ALA A 94 13.70 3.59 19.73
C ALA A 94 14.14 4.42 18.50
N GLY A 95 15.00 3.90 17.63
CA GLY A 95 15.45 4.56 16.40
C GLY A 95 14.38 4.63 15.32
N HIS A 96 13.39 3.74 15.36
CA HIS A 96 12.31 3.67 14.37
C HIS A 96 11.07 4.48 14.79
N PRO A 97 10.42 5.23 13.86
CA PRO A 97 9.15 5.88 14.13
C PRO A 97 8.11 4.88 14.67
N PRO A 98 7.33 5.22 15.72
CA PRO A 98 6.40 4.28 16.33
C PRO A 98 5.39 3.66 15.37
N LEU A 99 4.89 4.45 14.40
CA LEU A 99 3.98 3.94 13.37
C LEU A 99 4.69 3.02 12.37
N ALA A 100 5.94 3.30 12.02
CA ALA A 100 6.73 2.43 11.14
C ALA A 100 7.00 1.09 11.82
N ARG A 101 7.38 1.08 13.11
CA ARG A 101 7.53 -0.16 13.91
C ARG A 101 6.28 -1.01 13.92
N ARG A 102 5.08 -0.40 13.92
CA ARG A 102 3.83 -1.13 13.84
C ARG A 102 3.73 -1.90 12.51
N PHE A 103 4.02 -1.25 11.39
CA PHE A 103 4.05 -1.92 10.08
C PHE A 103 5.13 -3.00 10.00
N LEU A 104 6.34 -2.73 10.49
CA LEU A 104 7.43 -3.72 10.53
C LEU A 104 7.11 -4.92 11.42
N ALA A 105 6.44 -4.70 12.56
CA ALA A 105 6.00 -5.79 13.42
C ALA A 105 5.01 -6.71 12.71
N TRP A 106 4.14 -6.13 11.87
CA TRP A 106 3.25 -6.91 11.03
C TRP A 106 3.99 -7.62 9.89
N ALA A 107 4.95 -6.94 9.24
CA ALA A 107 5.81 -7.52 8.22
C ALA A 107 6.56 -8.75 8.73
N HIS A 108 7.17 -8.65 9.93
CA HIS A 108 7.86 -9.77 10.57
C HIS A 108 6.95 -10.99 10.79
N VAL A 109 5.73 -10.79 11.31
CA VAL A 109 4.80 -11.91 11.49
C VAL A 109 4.40 -12.52 10.15
N LEU A 110 4.20 -11.70 9.11
CA LEU A 110 3.87 -12.19 7.78
C LEU A 110 5.03 -12.98 7.15
N GLU A 111 6.26 -12.51 7.32
CA GLU A 111 7.47 -13.19 6.85
C GLU A 111 7.64 -14.56 7.53
N GLU A 112 7.59 -14.59 8.87
CA GLU A 112 7.68 -15.82 9.67
C GLU A 112 6.54 -16.82 9.39
N THR A 113 5.44 -16.35 8.79
CA THR A 113 4.30 -17.20 8.40
C THR A 113 4.23 -17.47 6.91
N GLY A 114 5.26 -17.07 6.14
CA GLY A 114 5.42 -17.35 4.72
C GLY A 114 4.61 -16.46 3.77
N ALA A 115 3.93 -15.44 4.29
CA ALA A 115 3.13 -14.50 3.50
C ALA A 115 4.00 -13.36 2.93
N LEU A 116 5.04 -13.72 2.17
CA LEU A 116 6.13 -12.81 1.76
C LEU A 116 5.66 -11.54 1.03
N HIS A 117 4.72 -11.65 0.09
CA HIS A 117 4.20 -10.46 -0.60
C HIS A 117 3.49 -9.51 0.36
N ALA A 118 2.69 -10.04 1.28
CA ALA A 118 2.04 -9.20 2.28
C ALA A 118 3.07 -8.59 3.26
N ALA A 119 4.16 -9.31 3.56
CA ALA A 119 5.27 -8.78 4.35
C ALA A 119 5.91 -7.59 3.63
N ALA A 120 6.18 -7.73 2.32
CA ALA A 120 6.69 -6.65 1.48
C ALA A 120 5.77 -5.42 1.47
N GLU A 121 4.44 -5.60 1.36
CA GLU A 121 3.47 -4.50 1.48
C GLU A 121 3.59 -3.78 2.82
N ALA A 122 3.67 -4.53 3.92
CA ALA A 122 3.80 -3.96 5.24
C ALA A 122 5.14 -3.21 5.41
N THR A 123 6.24 -3.75 4.89
CA THR A 123 7.55 -3.09 4.89
C THR A 123 7.53 -1.81 4.06
N LEU A 124 6.90 -1.81 2.88
CA LEU A 124 6.70 -0.60 2.07
C LEU A 124 5.89 0.46 2.82
N HIS A 125 4.84 0.07 3.55
CA HIS A 125 4.09 1.01 4.39
C HIS A 125 4.96 1.64 5.49
N ALA A 126 5.94 0.90 6.03
CA ALA A 126 6.93 1.48 6.94
C ALA A 126 7.79 2.54 6.24
N ALA A 127 8.23 2.28 5.00
CA ALA A 127 8.96 3.26 4.18
C ALA A 127 8.14 4.55 3.93
N TRP A 128 6.84 4.43 3.70
CA TRP A 128 5.95 5.60 3.58
C TRP A 128 5.88 6.43 4.85
N VAL A 129 5.87 5.78 6.01
CA VAL A 129 5.92 6.48 7.31
C VAL A 129 7.27 7.16 7.50
N ALA A 130 8.37 6.53 7.07
CA ALA A 130 9.69 7.15 7.10
C ALA A 130 9.76 8.40 6.21
N ASP A 131 9.19 8.37 5.00
CA ASP A 131 9.09 9.56 4.15
C ASP A 131 8.36 10.70 4.87
N ASP A 132 7.22 10.43 5.52
CA ASP A 132 6.44 11.44 6.25
C ASP A 132 7.18 12.02 7.45
N ALA A 133 8.02 11.21 8.07
CA ALA A 133 8.86 11.60 9.17
C ALA A 133 10.18 12.27 8.73
N GLY A 134 10.42 12.42 7.42
CA GLY A 134 11.67 12.97 6.89
C GLY A 134 12.90 12.09 7.14
N LYS A 135 12.71 10.77 7.25
CA LYS A 135 13.76 9.78 7.54
C LYS A 135 14.17 9.04 6.27
N ALA A 136 14.86 9.74 5.36
CA ALA A 136 15.23 9.22 4.04
C ALA A 136 15.98 7.87 4.11
N ASP A 137 17.00 7.75 4.98
CA ASP A 137 17.79 6.52 5.11
C ASP A 137 16.94 5.29 5.45
N LEU A 138 15.96 5.44 6.36
CA LEU A 138 15.03 4.37 6.72
C LEU A 138 14.08 4.06 5.58
N ALA A 139 13.62 5.09 4.86
CA ALA A 139 12.73 4.90 3.71
C ALA A 139 13.45 4.15 2.58
N HIS A 140 14.74 4.41 2.35
CA HIS A 140 15.57 3.69 1.39
C HIS A 140 15.77 2.24 1.82
N LEU A 141 16.18 2.02 3.07
CA LEU A 141 16.40 0.69 3.63
C LEU A 141 15.15 -0.19 3.49
N TRP A 142 13.99 0.30 3.94
CA TRP A 142 12.76 -0.48 3.91
C TRP A 142 12.18 -0.68 2.51
N ARG A 143 12.49 0.18 1.54
CA ARG A 143 12.20 -0.12 0.13
C ARG A 143 13.02 -1.29 -0.37
N GLN A 144 14.33 -1.32 -0.09
CA GLN A 144 15.19 -2.44 -0.47
C GLN A 144 14.75 -3.76 0.18
N GLU A 145 14.36 -3.73 1.47
CA GLU A 145 13.80 -4.90 2.15
C GLU A 145 12.46 -5.35 1.54
N ALA A 146 11.55 -4.42 1.21
CA ALA A 146 10.30 -4.76 0.53
C ALA A 146 10.54 -5.41 -0.84
N ILE A 147 11.51 -4.90 -1.61
CA ILE A 147 11.92 -5.48 -2.90
C ILE A 147 12.46 -6.90 -2.72
N ALA A 148 13.32 -7.14 -1.73
CA ALA A 148 13.82 -8.47 -1.43
C ALA A 148 12.67 -9.44 -1.10
N LEU A 149 11.73 -9.04 -0.24
CA LEU A 149 10.57 -9.85 0.12
C LEU A 149 9.65 -10.17 -1.07
N TRP A 150 9.37 -9.19 -1.94
CA TRP A 150 8.61 -9.45 -3.17
C TRP A 150 9.34 -10.42 -4.10
N ARG A 151 10.66 -10.25 -4.29
CA ARG A 151 11.48 -11.14 -5.14
C ARG A 151 11.63 -12.55 -4.58
N SER A 152 11.54 -12.73 -3.26
CA SER A 152 11.56 -14.04 -2.61
C SER A 152 10.21 -14.78 -2.64
N GLY A 153 9.12 -14.09 -2.99
CA GLY A 153 7.80 -14.67 -3.11
C GLY A 153 7.52 -15.32 -4.48
N PRO A 154 6.27 -15.75 -4.72
CA PRO A 154 5.83 -16.19 -6.05
C PRO A 154 6.03 -15.10 -7.13
N PRO A 155 6.07 -15.47 -8.42
CA PRO A 155 6.17 -14.48 -9.50
C PRO A 155 5.08 -13.39 -9.39
N LEU A 156 5.50 -12.14 -9.57
CA LEU A 156 4.62 -10.98 -9.52
C LEU A 156 3.92 -10.78 -10.86
N ASP A 157 2.73 -10.19 -10.82
CA ASP A 157 2.11 -9.67 -12.03
C ASP A 157 2.76 -8.35 -12.50
N ALA A 158 2.38 -7.88 -13.67
CA ALA A 158 2.93 -6.67 -14.26
C ALA A 158 2.63 -5.42 -13.42
N GLU A 159 1.47 -5.36 -12.75
CA GLU A 159 1.08 -4.21 -11.92
C GLU A 159 1.92 -4.15 -10.64
N GLN A 160 2.16 -5.31 -10.03
CA GLN A 160 3.04 -5.46 -8.87
C GLN A 160 4.50 -5.16 -9.23
N THR A 161 4.95 -5.62 -10.40
CA THR A 161 6.35 -5.42 -10.85
C THR A 161 6.67 -3.93 -11.05
N VAL A 162 5.71 -3.12 -11.53
CA VAL A 162 5.92 -1.67 -11.64
C VAL A 162 6.21 -1.01 -10.29
N ARG A 163 5.66 -1.53 -9.19
CA ARG A 163 5.91 -1.00 -7.85
C ARG A 163 7.33 -1.30 -7.36
N ILE A 164 7.94 -2.39 -7.85
CA ILE A 164 9.37 -2.64 -7.64
C ILE A 164 10.21 -1.57 -8.36
N ILE A 165 9.83 -1.16 -9.57
CA ILE A 165 10.55 -0.12 -10.31
C ILE A 165 10.52 1.20 -9.56
N ASP A 166 9.35 1.64 -9.07
CA ASP A 166 9.24 2.86 -8.24
C ASP A 166 10.07 2.71 -6.94
N ALA A 167 9.95 1.58 -6.24
CA ALA A 167 10.69 1.35 -5.01
C ALA A 167 12.21 1.37 -5.21
N LEU A 168 12.72 0.76 -6.29
CA LEU A 168 14.14 0.78 -6.66
C LEU A 168 14.59 2.20 -6.99
N ARG A 169 13.81 2.92 -7.80
CA ARG A 169 14.09 4.32 -8.15
C ARG A 169 14.15 5.21 -6.92
N ARG A 170 13.16 5.11 -6.03
CA ARG A 170 13.07 5.89 -4.78
C ARG A 170 14.08 5.47 -3.72
N ALA A 171 14.74 4.33 -3.89
CA ALA A 171 15.89 3.90 -3.11
C ALA A 171 17.21 4.09 -3.86
N GLU A 172 17.20 4.83 -4.98
CA GLU A 172 18.36 5.18 -5.81
C GLU A 172 19.12 3.99 -6.41
N ALA A 173 18.47 2.83 -6.52
CA ALA A 173 19.00 1.64 -7.20
C ALA A 173 18.74 1.74 -8.72
N TRP A 174 19.31 2.77 -9.35
CA TRP A 174 18.99 3.18 -10.73
C TRP A 174 19.17 2.07 -11.77
N GLU A 175 20.28 1.32 -11.69
CA GLU A 175 20.60 0.26 -12.64
C GLU A 175 19.61 -0.89 -12.56
N ASP A 176 19.25 -1.31 -11.34
CA ASP A 176 18.28 -2.38 -11.11
C ASP A 176 16.86 -1.92 -11.48
N ALA A 177 16.53 -0.64 -11.25
CA ALA A 177 15.27 -0.05 -11.69
C ALA A 177 15.12 -0.10 -13.22
N GLU A 178 16.16 0.31 -13.96
CA GLU A 178 16.15 0.27 -15.43
C GLU A 178 16.14 -1.16 -15.96
N ALA A 179 16.90 -2.08 -15.37
CA ALA A 179 16.90 -3.49 -15.75
C ALA A 179 15.52 -4.11 -15.58
N THR A 180 14.90 -3.92 -14.41
CA THR A 180 13.54 -4.40 -14.12
C THR A 180 12.52 -3.79 -15.09
N ALA A 181 12.65 -2.50 -15.43
CA ALA A 181 11.77 -1.82 -16.39
C ALA A 181 11.93 -2.35 -17.82
N ALA A 182 13.16 -2.62 -18.26
CA ALA A 182 13.45 -3.16 -19.58
C ALA A 182 12.89 -4.58 -19.73
N GLU A 183 13.10 -5.44 -18.74
CA GLU A 183 12.55 -6.80 -18.71
C GLU A 183 11.02 -6.79 -18.77
N LEU A 184 10.37 -5.97 -17.93
CA LEU A 184 8.91 -5.87 -17.93
C LEU A 184 8.36 -5.35 -19.26
N THR A 185 9.07 -4.43 -19.93
CA THR A 185 8.68 -3.94 -21.26
C THR A 185 8.67 -5.07 -22.30
N MET A 186 9.65 -5.98 -22.25
CA MET A 186 9.74 -7.10 -23.19
C MET A 186 8.57 -8.08 -23.06
N LEU A 187 7.94 -8.15 -21.88
CA LEU A 187 6.76 -8.98 -21.63
C LEU A 187 5.47 -8.42 -22.26
N SER A 188 5.54 -7.29 -22.98
CA SER A 188 4.40 -6.64 -23.64
C SER A 188 3.22 -6.43 -22.68
N PRO A 189 3.43 -5.66 -21.58
CA PRO A 189 2.43 -5.51 -20.55
C PRO A 189 1.23 -4.69 -21.04
N PRO A 190 0.10 -4.67 -20.31
CA PRO A 190 -1.04 -3.84 -20.66
C PRO A 190 -0.66 -2.37 -20.87
N GLU A 191 -1.34 -1.68 -21.78
CA GLU A 191 -1.01 -0.30 -22.18
C GLU A 191 -0.85 0.67 -20.99
N ALA A 192 -1.74 0.57 -19.99
CA ALA A 192 -1.65 1.40 -18.78
C ALA A 192 -0.35 1.16 -18.00
N VAL A 193 0.11 -0.09 -17.90
CA VAL A 193 1.39 -0.46 -17.28
C VAL A 193 2.54 0.08 -18.13
N GLY A 194 2.46 -0.05 -19.45
CA GLY A 194 3.44 0.51 -20.39
C GLY A 194 3.64 2.02 -20.23
N HIS A 195 2.57 2.79 -20.02
CA HIS A 195 2.65 4.22 -19.72
C HIS A 195 3.40 4.51 -18.41
N VAL A 196 3.16 3.72 -17.37
CA VAL A 196 3.88 3.88 -16.09
C VAL A 196 5.35 3.54 -16.24
N ILE A 197 5.70 2.45 -16.94
CA ILE A 197 7.09 2.08 -17.22
C ILE A 197 7.80 3.22 -17.98
N ALA A 198 7.14 3.82 -18.98
CA ALA A 198 7.71 4.91 -19.75
C ALA A 198 7.94 6.19 -18.90
N LEU A 199 7.10 6.45 -17.90
CA LEU A 199 7.37 7.50 -16.92
C LEU A 199 8.56 7.12 -16.03
N GLU A 200 8.52 5.94 -15.41
CA GLU A 200 9.56 5.45 -14.50
C GLU A 200 10.95 5.49 -15.13
N ARG A 201 11.13 4.99 -16.35
CA ARG A 201 12.42 5.03 -17.06
C ARG A 201 12.94 6.45 -17.30
N ARG A 202 12.06 7.42 -17.58
CA ARG A 202 12.47 8.83 -17.70
C ARG A 202 12.94 9.39 -16.37
N LEU A 203 12.26 9.04 -15.28
CA LEU A 203 12.64 9.47 -13.93
C LEU A 203 13.96 8.82 -13.49
N VAL A 204 14.15 7.53 -13.77
CA VAL A 204 15.43 6.81 -13.55
C VAL A 204 16.58 7.46 -14.32
N ALA A 205 16.40 7.76 -15.61
CA ALA A 205 17.41 8.42 -16.43
C ALA A 205 17.77 9.84 -15.92
N ALA A 206 16.79 10.55 -15.35
CA ALA A 206 16.98 11.85 -14.72
C ALA A 206 17.53 11.77 -13.27
N LYS A 207 17.70 10.56 -12.71
CA LYS A 207 18.02 10.31 -11.30
C LYS A 207 17.05 11.00 -10.34
N ASP A 208 15.76 10.99 -10.68
CA ASP A 208 14.70 11.57 -9.86
C ASP A 208 14.15 10.53 -8.87
N ALA A 209 14.58 10.61 -7.61
CA ALA A 209 14.10 9.77 -6.50
C ALA A 209 12.80 10.32 -5.87
N GLY A 210 12.29 11.43 -6.40
CA GLY A 210 11.11 12.11 -5.92
C GLY A 210 9.84 11.27 -6.07
N ARG A 211 8.80 11.76 -5.41
CA ARG A 211 7.47 11.17 -5.45
C ARG A 211 6.71 11.62 -6.69
N HIS A 212 6.14 10.66 -7.40
CA HIS A 212 5.29 10.86 -8.57
C HIS A 212 3.99 10.07 -8.43
N THR A 213 2.95 10.48 -9.17
CA THR A 213 1.62 9.86 -9.09
C THR A 213 1.31 9.01 -10.31
N VAL A 214 0.43 8.02 -10.17
CA VAL A 214 -0.07 7.24 -11.32
C VAL A 214 -0.74 8.15 -12.36
N ALA A 215 -1.40 9.23 -11.91
CA ALA A 215 -1.99 10.21 -12.83
C ALA A 215 -0.96 10.93 -13.71
N SER A 216 0.30 11.04 -13.27
CA SER A 216 1.40 11.64 -14.04
C SER A 216 1.86 10.77 -15.21
N ALA A 217 1.58 9.46 -15.17
CA ALA A 217 1.92 8.52 -16.23
C ALA A 217 0.86 8.45 -17.33
N LEU A 218 -0.40 8.72 -17.00
CA LEU A 218 -1.52 8.47 -17.89
C LEU A 218 -1.79 9.68 -18.80
N PRO A 219 -2.10 9.47 -20.09
CA PRO A 219 -2.55 10.55 -20.95
C PRO A 219 -3.84 11.18 -20.37
N PRO A 220 -4.03 12.50 -20.51
CA PRO A 220 -5.26 13.14 -20.07
C PRO A 220 -6.46 12.47 -20.75
N PRO A 221 -7.59 12.31 -20.04
CA PRO A 221 -8.77 11.68 -20.63
C PRO A 221 -9.10 12.41 -21.93
N ALA A 222 -9.25 11.65 -23.02
CA ALA A 222 -9.64 12.20 -24.31
C ALA A 222 -10.84 13.13 -24.09
N ARG A 223 -10.67 14.42 -24.43
CA ARG A 223 -11.76 15.40 -24.32
C ARG A 223 -12.94 14.79 -25.04
N ARG A 224 -14.05 14.57 -24.32
CA ARG A 224 -15.30 14.20 -24.99
C ARG A 224 -15.54 15.30 -26.02
N PRO A 225 -15.60 15.00 -27.33
CA PRO A 225 -16.07 15.98 -28.28
C PRO A 225 -17.43 16.45 -27.76
N HIS A 226 -17.65 17.77 -27.71
CA HIS A 226 -18.94 18.32 -27.32
C HIS A 226 -19.99 17.66 -28.19
N ALA A 227 -20.75 16.74 -27.60
CA ALA A 227 -21.80 16.03 -28.29
C ALA A 227 -22.93 17.02 -28.53
N THR A 228 -22.95 17.66 -29.70
CA THR A 228 -24.18 18.20 -30.26
C THR A 228 -25.17 17.05 -30.32
N HIS A 229 -26.28 17.19 -29.60
CA HIS A 229 -27.35 16.19 -29.48
C HIS A 229 -27.57 15.39 -30.75
N ARG A 230 -27.13 14.12 -30.76
CA ARG A 230 -27.60 13.12 -31.71
C ARG A 230 -27.98 11.87 -30.93
N ARG A 231 -29.20 11.41 -31.22
CA ARG A 231 -29.93 10.38 -30.48
C ARG A 231 -29.12 9.11 -30.24
N ARG A 232 -29.41 8.55 -29.07
CA ARG A 232 -29.03 7.24 -28.52
C ARG A 232 -29.22 6.11 -29.55
N ASP A 233 -28.21 5.26 -29.67
CA ASP A 233 -28.40 3.83 -29.85
C ASP A 233 -27.56 3.08 -28.81
N SER A 234 -28.19 2.05 -28.24
CA SER A 234 -27.71 1.28 -27.10
C SER A 234 -27.05 -0.02 -27.55
N THR A 235 -25.75 -0.18 -27.29
CA THR A 235 -25.12 -1.51 -27.17
C THR A 235 -23.86 -1.45 -26.28
N THR A 236 -24.02 -2.06 -25.11
CA THR A 236 -23.10 -2.96 -24.39
C THR A 236 -21.58 -2.73 -24.48
N GLY A 237 -20.99 -2.34 -23.35
CA GLY A 237 -19.54 -2.44 -23.10
C GLY A 237 -19.22 -2.04 -21.67
N GLY A 238 -19.07 -3.02 -20.78
CA GLY A 238 -18.84 -2.83 -19.35
C GLY A 238 -17.47 -2.24 -19.02
N GLY A 239 -17.32 -0.92 -19.18
CA GLY A 239 -16.16 -0.14 -18.73
C GLY A 239 -16.35 0.45 -17.33
N ILE A 240 -15.22 0.71 -16.66
CA ILE A 240 -14.95 1.49 -15.41
C ILE A 240 -15.83 1.21 -14.19
N VAL A 241 -17.15 1.20 -14.33
CA VAL A 241 -18.12 0.82 -13.29
C VAL A 241 -17.91 -0.64 -12.87
N GLY A 242 -17.49 -1.51 -13.79
CA GLY A 242 -17.12 -2.90 -13.49
C GLY A 242 -15.78 -3.04 -12.75
N TRP A 243 -14.84 -2.12 -12.98
CA TRP A 243 -13.53 -2.07 -12.32
C TRP A 243 -13.66 -1.58 -10.88
N LEU A 244 -14.37 -0.47 -10.64
CA LEU A 244 -14.64 0.05 -9.30
C LEU A 244 -15.46 -0.92 -8.44
N LYS A 245 -16.46 -1.61 -9.03
CA LYS A 245 -17.27 -2.59 -8.28
C LYS A 245 -16.49 -3.83 -7.83
N ARG A 246 -15.38 -4.20 -8.50
CA ARG A 246 -14.55 -5.35 -8.11
C ARG A 246 -13.60 -5.03 -6.95
N LEU A 247 -13.12 -3.79 -6.88
CA LEU A 247 -12.27 -3.30 -5.77
C LEU A 247 -13.00 -3.23 -4.42
N PHE A 248 -14.32 -3.02 -4.40
CA PHE A 248 -15.10 -2.90 -3.17
C PHE A 248 -15.93 -4.16 -2.83
N ARG A 249 -15.75 -5.26 -3.55
CA ARG A 249 -16.52 -6.50 -3.36
C ARG A 249 -15.65 -7.72 -3.09
N LYS A 250 -14.73 -7.61 -2.14
CA LYS A 250 -14.23 -8.74 -1.34
C LYS A 250 -14.01 -8.27 0.09
N GLY A 251 -15.11 -8.29 0.84
CA GLY A 251 -15.18 -8.39 2.30
C GLY A 251 -16.21 -9.45 2.63
#